data_AF-A0A661QKV7-F1
#
_entry.id   AF-A0A661QKV7-F1
#
_cell.length_a   1.000
_cell.length_b   1.000
_cell.length_c   1.000
_cell.angle_alpha   90.00
_cell.angle_beta   90.00
_cell.angle_gamma   90.00
#
_symmetry.space_group_name_H-M   'P 1'
#
loop_
_entity.id
_entity.type
_entity.pdbx_description
1 polymer ?
#
loop_
_entity_poly.entity_id
_entity_poly.type
_entity_poly.pdbx_seq_one_letter_code
_entity_poly.pdbx_strand_id
1 'polypeptide(L)'
;MERPLFPIKTVNKLYHLSGGVPRLINILCNRALLGAYVKGEHIVDTTLLAEAASEVFGKKSQTSSAEKKIGPLLLMTFLGLILIFGIIFLVLLIKQPTVGDMTKAKVALAEVETILPDSGAQK
;
A
#
# COMPACT_ATOMS: atom_id res chain seq x y z
N MET A 1 31.41 -25.25 -27.63
CA MET A 1 31.62 -25.64 -26.22
C MET A 1 30.56 -24.92 -25.40
N GLU A 2 29.59 -25.66 -24.87
CA GLU A 2 28.61 -25.07 -23.96
C GLU A 2 29.31 -24.69 -22.65
N ARG A 3 29.21 -23.42 -22.25
CA ARG A 3 29.80 -22.94 -20.99
C ARG A 3 28.71 -23.01 -19.93
N PRO A 4 28.83 -23.86 -18.90
CA PRO A 4 27.77 -24.03 -17.92
C PRO A 4 27.60 -22.74 -17.10
N LEU A 5 26.36 -22.25 -16.99
CA LEU A 5 26.02 -21.09 -16.16
C LEU A 5 26.36 -21.33 -14.68
N PHE A 6 26.26 -22.58 -14.23
CA PHE A 6 26.61 -23.02 -12.88
C PHE A 6 27.74 -24.07 -12.94
N PRO A 7 28.99 -23.70 -12.64
CA PRO A 7 30.08 -24.66 -12.49
C PRO A 7 29.79 -25.67 -11.39
N ILE A 8 30.36 -26.88 -11.46
CA ILE A 8 30.16 -27.95 -10.48
C ILE A 8 30.40 -27.47 -9.03
N LYS A 9 31.42 -26.63 -8.81
CA LYS A 9 31.73 -26.05 -7.50
C LYS A 9 30.56 -25.20 -6.96
N THR A 10 29.92 -24.42 -7.82
CA THR A 10 28.74 -23.62 -7.48
C THR A 10 27.54 -24.51 -7.18
N VAL A 11 27.32 -25.56 -7.97
CA VAL A 11 26.22 -26.53 -7.75
C VAL A 11 26.34 -27.23 -6.39
N ASN A 12 27.55 -27.66 -6.01
CA ASN A 12 27.77 -28.29 -4.71
C ASN A 12 27.45 -27.34 -3.54
N LYS A 13 27.84 -26.07 -3.67
CA LYS A 13 27.55 -25.03 -2.68
C LYS A 13 26.05 -24.70 -2.64
N LEU A 14 25.38 -24.65 -3.79
CA LEU A 14 23.94 -24.45 -3.90
C LEU A 14 23.15 -25.55 -3.19
N TYR A 15 23.57 -26.82 -3.35
CA TYR A 15 22.96 -27.94 -2.65
C TYR A 15 23.12 -27.82 -1.13
N HIS A 16 24.31 -27.45 -0.65
CA HIS A 16 24.56 -27.24 0.78
C HIS A 16 23.74 -26.07 1.36
N LEU A 17 23.69 -24.93 0.66
CA LEU A 17 22.94 -23.75 1.09
C LEU A 17 21.43 -24.00 1.12
N SER A 18 20.93 -24.79 0.17
CA SER A 18 19.51 -25.12 0.09
C SER A 18 19.07 -26.31 0.95
N GLY A 19 20.01 -27.08 1.52
CA GLY A 19 19.72 -28.36 2.16
C GLY A 19 19.08 -29.38 1.21
N GLY A 20 19.26 -29.21 -0.10
CA GLY A 20 18.61 -30.03 -1.12
C GLY A 20 17.11 -29.73 -1.34
N VAL A 21 16.55 -28.69 -0.71
CA VAL A 21 15.13 -28.33 -0.86
C VAL A 21 14.89 -27.76 -2.27
N PRO A 22 14.09 -28.42 -3.14
CA PRO A 22 13.94 -28.01 -4.55
C PRO A 22 13.41 -26.58 -4.71
N ARG A 23 12.50 -26.17 -3.83
CA ARG A 23 11.95 -24.81 -3.85
C ARG A 23 13.04 -23.76 -3.55
N LEU A 24 13.93 -24.05 -2.61
CA LEU A 24 14.99 -23.14 -2.20
C LEU A 24 16.10 -23.06 -3.24
N ILE A 25 16.44 -24.18 -3.88
CA ILE A 25 17.33 -24.22 -5.05
C ILE A 25 16.85 -23.23 -6.11
N ASN A 26 15.57 -23.29 -6.48
CA ASN A 26 15.01 -22.41 -7.52
C ASN A 26 15.09 -20.93 -7.14
N ILE A 27 14.83 -20.60 -5.87
CA ILE A 27 14.90 -19.21 -5.39
C ILE A 27 16.34 -18.70 -5.43
N LEU A 28 17.30 -19.49 -4.96
CA LEU A 28 18.72 -19.14 -4.97
C LEU A 28 19.25 -19.00 -6.40
N CYS A 29 18.88 -19.90 -7.31
CA CYS A 29 19.25 -19.82 -8.72
C CYS A 29 18.73 -18.54 -9.37
N ASN A 30 17.45 -18.22 -9.20
CA ASN A 30 16.87 -17.01 -9.78
C ASN A 30 17.59 -15.76 -9.27
N ARG A 31 17.84 -15.68 -7.96
CA ARG A 31 18.53 -14.53 -7.38
C ARG A 31 19.98 -14.42 -7.88
N ALA A 32 20.69 -15.53 -7.98
CA ALA A 32 22.06 -15.56 -8.47
C ALA A 32 22.15 -15.22 -9.97
N LEU A 33 21.20 -15.69 -10.78
CA LEU A 33 21.11 -15.36 -12.21
C LEU A 33 20.81 -13.87 -12.44
N LEU A 34 19.93 -13.29 -11.63
CA LEU A 34 19.67 -11.85 -11.67
C LEU A 34 20.93 -11.05 -11.30
N GLY A 35 21.65 -11.48 -10.25
CA GLY A 35 22.93 -10.89 -9.87
C GLY A 35 23.96 -10.95 -10.99
N ALA A 36 24.05 -12.08 -11.69
CA ALA A 36 24.98 -12.27 -12.81
C ALA A 36 24.64 -11.32 -13.96
N TYR A 37 23.35 -11.22 -14.29
CA TYR A 37 22.86 -10.33 -15.33
C TYR A 37 23.20 -8.86 -15.04
N VAL A 38 22.95 -8.39 -13.81
CA VAL A 38 23.27 -7.01 -13.40
C VAL A 38 24.77 -6.73 -13.47
N LYS A 39 25.61 -7.72 -13.16
CA LYS A 39 27.08 -7.61 -13.22
C LYS A 39 27.67 -7.84 -14.62
N GLY A 40 26.85 -8.18 -15.62
CA GLY A 40 27.32 -8.54 -16.96
C GLY A 40 28.10 -9.86 -17.01
N GLU A 41 27.91 -10.73 -16.03
CA GLU A 41 28.57 -12.02 -15.94
C GLU A 41 27.71 -13.13 -16.59
N HIS A 42 28.37 -14.06 -17.27
CA HIS A 42 27.71 -15.22 -17.89
C HIS A 42 27.77 -16.48 -17.03
N ILE A 43 28.42 -16.43 -15.87
CA ILE A 43 28.65 -17.58 -14.99
C ILE A 43 28.31 -17.16 -13.56
N VAL A 44 27.55 -17.99 -12.87
CA VAL A 44 27.31 -17.86 -11.44
C VAL A 44 28.45 -18.56 -10.69
N ASP A 45 29.37 -17.77 -10.13
CA ASP A 45 30.43 -18.30 -9.29
C ASP A 45 29.95 -18.52 -7.84
N THR A 46 30.84 -19.01 -6.99
CA THR A 46 30.52 -19.27 -5.59
C THR A 46 30.36 -18.00 -4.74
N THR A 47 30.84 -16.85 -5.22
CA THR A 47 30.78 -15.57 -4.49
C THR A 47 29.44 -14.92 -4.72
N LEU A 48 29.01 -14.85 -5.98
CA LEU A 48 27.70 -14.39 -6.41
C LEU A 48 26.57 -15.25 -5.82
N LEU A 49 26.77 -16.57 -5.77
CA LEU A 49 25.81 -17.46 -5.11
C LEU A 49 25.69 -17.18 -3.60
N ALA A 50 26.79 -16.81 -2.94
CA ALA A 50 26.76 -16.48 -1.51
C ALA A 50 26.06 -15.13 -1.25
N GLU A 51 26.24 -14.16 -2.14
CA GLU A 51 25.53 -12.88 -2.10
C GLU A 51 24.02 -13.10 -2.31
N ALA A 52 23.64 -13.86 -3.34
CA ALA A 52 22.26 -14.25 -3.58
C ALA A 52 21.63 -14.99 -2.40
N ALA A 53 22.40 -15.87 -1.74
CA ALA A 53 21.96 -16.54 -0.52
C ALA A 53 21.77 -15.55 0.64
N SER A 54 22.65 -14.56 0.79
CA SER A 54 22.50 -13.54 1.84
C SER A 54 21.26 -12.67 1.67
N GLU A 55 20.83 -12.44 0.42
CA GLU A 55 19.57 -11.75 0.09
C GLU A 55 18.34 -12.60 0.37
N VAL A 56 18.39 -13.90 0.04
CA VAL A 56 17.25 -14.83 0.19
C VAL A 56 17.02 -15.23 1.63
N PHE A 57 18.10 -15.59 2.34
CA PHE A 57 18.02 -15.95 3.76
C PHE A 57 17.94 -14.72 4.66
N GLY A 58 18.35 -13.57 4.13
CA GLY A 58 18.31 -12.29 4.81
C GLY A 58 19.38 -12.18 5.89
N LYS A 59 20.16 -11.11 5.80
CA LYS A 59 20.10 -10.15 6.90
C LYS A 59 18.74 -9.50 6.75
N LYS A 60 17.81 -9.68 7.73
CA LYS A 60 16.61 -8.82 7.85
C LYS A 60 17.09 -7.45 7.43
N SER A 61 16.55 -6.91 6.34
CA SER A 61 17.00 -5.63 5.80
C SER A 61 17.23 -4.74 7.01
N GLN A 62 18.44 -4.23 7.14
CA GLN A 62 18.60 -2.95 7.79
C GLN A 62 17.50 -2.11 7.13
N THR A 63 16.36 -1.98 7.80
CA THR A 63 15.65 -0.72 7.81
C THR A 63 16.79 0.24 7.96
N SER A 64 17.06 1.03 6.93
CA SER A 64 17.98 2.12 7.03
C SER A 64 17.54 2.89 8.27
N SER A 65 18.15 2.58 9.40
CA SER A 65 18.07 3.30 10.64
C SER A 65 18.91 4.55 10.42
N ALA A 66 18.51 5.36 9.44
CA ALA A 66 18.25 6.73 9.77
C ALA A 66 17.10 6.67 10.77
N GLU A 67 17.44 6.50 12.06
CA GLU A 67 16.52 6.68 13.16
C GLU A 67 16.05 8.14 13.19
N LYS A 68 15.24 8.54 12.21
CA LYS A 68 14.28 9.60 12.48
C LYS A 68 13.10 8.87 13.11
N LYS A 69 12.99 9.00 14.43
CA LYS A 69 11.81 8.60 15.21
C LYS A 69 10.60 9.46 14.79
N ILE A 70 10.09 9.26 13.58
CA ILE A 70 8.84 9.88 13.09
C ILE A 70 7.63 8.95 13.36
N GLY A 71 7.88 7.75 13.88
CA GLY A 71 6.89 6.70 14.14
C GLY A 71 5.69 7.12 15.00
N PRO A 72 5.85 7.81 16.15
CA PRO A 72 4.69 8.23 16.93
C PRO A 72 4.04 9.50 16.39
N LEU A 73 4.72 10.29 15.54
CA LEU A 73 4.17 11.56 15.05
C LEU A 73 3.11 11.34 13.97
N LEU A 74 3.33 10.42 13.03
CA LEU A 74 2.32 10.07 12.02
C LEU A 74 1.12 9.33 12.64
N LEU A 75 1.34 8.50 13.66
CA LEU A 75 0.22 7.82 14.34
C LEU A 75 -0.66 8.82 15.12
N MET A 76 -0.05 9.84 15.73
CA MET A 76 -0.78 10.91 16.41
C MET A 76 -1.53 11.83 15.43
N THR A 77 -0.99 12.10 14.23
CA THR A 77 -1.73 12.87 13.22
C THR A 77 -2.90 12.09 12.65
N PHE A 78 -2.75 10.78 12.41
CA PHE A 78 -3.87 9.93 11.97
C PHE A 78 -4.96 9.83 13.04
N LEU A 79 -4.59 9.67 14.32
CA LEU A 79 -5.56 9.61 15.42
C LEU A 79 -6.27 10.96 15.62
N GLY A 80 -5.54 12.08 15.49
CA GLY A 80 -6.12 13.42 15.52
C GLY A 80 -7.08 13.68 14.35
N LEU A 81 -6.72 13.29 13.13
CA LEU A 81 -7.59 13.39 11.96
C LEU A 81 -8.85 12.53 12.10
N ILE A 82 -8.74 11.31 12.63
CA ILE A 82 -9.90 10.44 12.89
C ILE A 82 -10.81 11.05 13.96
N LEU A 83 -10.26 11.62 15.02
CA LEU A 83 -11.03 12.29 16.07
C LEU A 83 -11.72 13.55 15.53
N ILE A 84 -11.01 14.39 14.77
CA ILE A 84 -11.56 15.60 14.16
C ILE A 84 -12.64 15.24 13.14
N PHE A 85 -12.40 14.24 12.29
CA PHE A 85 -13.39 13.77 11.32
C PHE A 85 -14.60 13.16 12.02
N GLY A 86 -14.41 12.43 13.13
CA GLY A 86 -15.48 11.90 13.96
C GLY A 86 -16.31 13.00 14.64
N ILE A 87 -15.67 14.05 15.17
CA ILE A 87 -16.36 15.21 15.76
C ILE A 87 -17.09 16.00 14.69
N ILE A 88 -16.48 16.25 13.53
CA ILE A 88 -17.13 16.92 12.39
C ILE A 88 -18.31 16.07 11.90
N PHE A 89 -18.14 14.75 11.76
CA PHE A 89 -19.22 13.85 11.37
C PHE A 89 -20.34 13.82 12.40
N LEU A 90 -20.02 13.79 13.70
CA LEU A 90 -21.00 13.86 14.80
C LEU A 90 -21.74 15.21 14.79
N VAL A 91 -21.04 16.33 14.60
CA VAL A 91 -21.65 17.66 14.43
C VAL A 91 -22.49 17.70 13.15
N LEU A 92 -22.04 17.08 12.06
CA LEU A 92 -22.81 16.95 10.81
C LEU A 92 -23.98 15.97 10.94
N LEU A 93 -23.96 15.03 11.89
CA LEU A 93 -25.11 14.18 12.23
C LEU A 93 -26.11 14.94 13.09
N ILE A 94 -25.64 15.75 14.04
CA ILE A 94 -26.49 16.69 14.81
C ILE A 94 -27.04 17.79 13.88
N LYS A 95 -26.28 18.14 12.83
CA LYS A 95 -26.58 19.16 11.83
C LYS A 95 -27.03 18.57 10.48
N GLN A 96 -27.44 17.30 10.44
CA GLN A 96 -28.30 16.79 9.38
C GLN A 96 -29.60 17.59 9.46
N PRO A 97 -30.21 17.90 8.31
CA PRO A 97 -31.07 19.05 8.15
C PRO A 97 -32.11 19.00 9.26
N THR A 98 -32.07 20.02 10.13
CA THR A 98 -33.25 20.35 10.90
C THR A 98 -34.39 20.31 9.90
N VAL A 99 -35.36 19.43 10.10
CA VAL A 99 -36.59 19.35 9.29
C VAL A 99 -37.18 20.75 9.11
N GLY A 100 -36.87 21.68 10.02
CA GLY A 100 -37.07 23.12 9.92
C GLY A 100 -36.57 23.83 8.65
N ASP A 101 -35.51 23.40 7.96
CA ASP A 101 -35.09 24.02 6.69
C ASP A 101 -35.93 23.52 5.51
N MET A 102 -36.37 22.25 5.53
CA MET A 102 -37.37 21.76 4.57
C MET A 102 -38.77 22.33 4.86
N THR A 103 -39.11 22.59 6.13
CA THR A 103 -40.36 23.26 6.50
C THR A 103 -40.33 24.74 6.13
N LYS A 104 -39.23 25.46 6.31
CA LYS A 104 -39.08 26.84 5.84
C LYS A 104 -39.13 26.93 4.32
N ALA A 105 -38.51 25.99 3.60
CA ALA A 105 -38.63 25.90 2.15
C ALA A 105 -40.06 25.63 1.69
N LYS A 106 -40.80 24.72 2.37
CA LYS A 106 -42.21 24.46 2.09
C LYS A 106 -43.14 25.62 2.45
N VAL A 107 -42.89 26.30 3.57
CA VAL A 107 -43.66 27.48 4.01
C VAL A 107 -43.43 28.65 3.05
N ALA A 108 -42.18 28.86 2.59
CA ALA A 108 -41.90 29.89 1.59
C ALA A 108 -42.55 29.58 0.23
N LEU A 109 -42.60 28.31 -0.18
CA LEU A 109 -43.32 27.91 -1.41
C LEU A 109 -44.85 28.07 -1.25
N ALA A 110 -45.42 27.77 -0.08
CA ALA A 110 -46.84 27.96 0.20
C ALA A 110 -47.24 29.45 0.28
N GLU A 111 -46.38 30.31 0.87
CA GLU A 111 -46.59 31.76 0.93
C GLU A 111 -46.57 32.38 -0.47
N VAL A 112 -45.67 31.91 -1.35
CA VAL A 112 -45.58 32.37 -2.74
C VAL A 112 -46.77 31.91 -3.58
N GLU A 113 -47.31 30.70 -3.34
CA GLU A 113 -48.49 30.19 -4.03
C GLU A 113 -49.80 30.89 -3.58
N THR A 114 -49.86 31.41 -2.34
CA THR A 114 -50.99 32.22 -1.87
C THR A 114 -51.02 33.67 -2.39
N ILE A 115 -49.90 34.19 -2.92
CA ILE A 115 -49.79 35.59 -3.39
C ILE A 115 -50.10 35.72 -4.89
N LEU A 116 -50.23 34.62 -5.63
CA LEU A 116 -50.77 34.64 -6.99
C LEU A 116 -52.24 34.19 -6.95
N PRO A 117 -53.23 35.10 -6.72
CA PRO A 117 -54.61 34.73 -6.92
C PRO A 117 -54.77 34.27 -8.37
N ASP A 118 -55.37 33.10 -8.53
CA ASP A 118 -55.89 32.58 -9.79
C ASP A 118 -56.75 33.66 -10.45
N SER A 119 -56.08 34.44 -11.30
CA SER A 119 -56.70 35.39 -12.20
C SER A 119 -57.38 34.57 -13.29
N GLY A 120 -58.61 34.17 -13.00
CA GLY A 120 -59.66 34.01 -13.99
C GLY A 120 -60.10 32.58 -14.27
N ALA A 121 -61.33 32.27 -13.86
CA ALA A 121 -62.40 31.73 -14.73
C ALA A 121 -63.60 31.35 -13.84
N GLN A 122 -64.68 32.12 -13.90
CA GLN A 122 -65.92 31.69 -14.55
C GLN A 122 -66.52 30.37 -14.00
N LYS A 123 -67.62 30.45 -13.25
CA LYS A 123 -69.00 30.31 -13.77
C LYS A 123 -70.02 30.46 -12.64
#